data_AF-A0A369WCK1-F1
#
_entry.id   AF-A0A369WCK1-F1
#
_cell.length_a   1.000
_cell.length_b   1.000
_cell.length_c   1.000
_cell.angle_alpha   90.00
_cell.angle_beta   90.00
_cell.angle_gamma   90.00
#
_symmetry.space_group_name_H-M   'P 1'
#
loop_
_entity.id
_entity.type
_entity.pdbx_description
1 polymer ?
#
loop_
_entity_poly.entity_id
_entity_poly.type
_entity_poly.pdbx_seq_one_letter_code
_entity_poly.pdbx_strand_id
1 'polypeptide(L)'
;MSNPCVSQISVYPIKSTTGIHLNHAYMEERGLAFDRRFVVARPDGSFVTARTHSRLLLVHSALGADGLHLRAPEMEPITLNYRDFVDDYRPLEIWGQSMQGQSCGDAAADWFSRLLEEPVQLLYCGEQTQRPRKEGFDGVPDGQVSFADASPLLLISEASLEDLNSRVGRELPMTRFRPNLVAKGCEAFAEDSWKRIRIGEVEFVATDGCSRCVLTSIDPQTAQPDADNEPLVTLSRYRKGEDRKVYFGQNFVAANPGKITLYDPIEVLETVEPPHYPDNAPPKPKPAVRPHRWRSNELAELHCVHLRDETADVRTFTFELAGKLQPDYQPGQFICLELEVDGEPVHRNYTLSSSPSRPERLSITVKRVEGGRISNWLHDNLKLGDSIHARAPAGDFHCFAAPQDKILLLSAGSGITPMLSMLRWMTDLQLDNDIVFFHSAHTEADLIARQELELLAAQHGRCELVYTLTQAKPGDLRSFRGRLDRSMLEAVSKLSERQAYVCGPHPFMARAKELLLALGLPETHYFEESFGVREFDDSSDAKPDQPVKILFDSWDSFVEGDTHSTLLEQAEKAGVAIPFSCRGGFCGSCRVKLESGEVEVLQDAGLSEQDKEQGYVLACSCRPKGDLVVTQG
;
A
#
# COMPACT_ATOMS: atom_id res chain seq x y z
N MET A 1 -3.60 -9.98 -25.96
CA MET A 1 -4.19 -9.03 -25.01
C MET A 1 -4.45 -9.81 -23.74
N SER A 2 -4.09 -9.29 -22.57
CA SER A 2 -4.45 -9.91 -21.29
C SER A 2 -5.97 -9.98 -21.19
N ASN A 3 -6.50 -11.00 -20.52
CA ASN A 3 -7.93 -11.04 -20.19
C ASN A 3 -8.19 -10.02 -19.09
N PRO A 4 -9.30 -9.24 -19.17
CA PRO A 4 -9.60 -8.26 -18.14
C PRO A 4 -9.86 -8.93 -16.80
N CYS A 5 -9.44 -8.30 -15.70
CA CYS A 5 -9.71 -8.76 -14.34
C CYS A 5 -9.91 -7.59 -13.37
N VAL A 6 -10.49 -7.88 -12.20
CA VAL A 6 -10.69 -6.89 -11.15
C VAL A 6 -9.35 -6.52 -10.52
N SER A 7 -9.01 -5.23 -10.54
CA SER A 7 -7.78 -4.67 -9.96
C SER A 7 -8.02 -3.91 -8.66
N GLN A 8 -9.27 -3.54 -8.38
CA GLN A 8 -9.66 -2.87 -7.14
C GLN A 8 -11.14 -3.13 -6.85
N ILE A 9 -11.47 -3.37 -5.59
CA ILE A 9 -12.85 -3.37 -5.07
C ILE A 9 -12.95 -2.26 -4.02
N SER A 10 -14.02 -1.48 -4.07
CA SER A 10 -14.23 -0.36 -3.15
C SER A 10 -15.69 -0.18 -2.77
N VAL A 11 -15.90 0.11 -1.49
CA VAL A 11 -17.20 0.49 -0.94
C VAL A 11 -17.10 1.87 -0.31
N TYR A 12 -18.19 2.63 -0.33
CA TYR A 12 -18.26 3.97 0.25
C TYR A 12 -19.44 3.97 1.21
N PRO A 13 -19.22 3.58 2.47
CA PRO A 13 -20.32 3.26 3.39
C PRO A 13 -21.32 4.40 3.55
N ILE A 14 -20.80 5.62 3.61
CA ILE A 14 -21.58 6.84 3.67
C ILE A 14 -21.49 7.55 2.32
N LYS A 15 -22.64 8.00 1.81
CA LYS A 15 -22.71 8.77 0.58
C LYS A 15 -21.79 9.99 0.68
N SER A 16 -20.90 10.14 -0.29
CA SER A 16 -19.93 11.25 -0.42
C SER A 16 -18.71 11.23 0.52
N THR A 17 -18.47 10.15 1.27
CA THR A 17 -17.26 10.03 2.13
C THR A 17 -16.13 9.25 1.46
N THR A 18 -14.97 9.10 2.11
CA THR A 18 -13.84 8.32 1.60
C THR A 18 -14.24 6.85 1.38
N GLY A 19 -13.65 6.22 0.35
CA GLY A 19 -13.86 4.79 0.08
C GLY A 19 -12.98 3.89 0.92
N ILE A 20 -13.40 2.64 1.09
CA ILE A 20 -12.65 1.56 1.71
C ILE A 20 -12.29 0.55 0.63
N HIS A 21 -11.01 0.21 0.51
CA HIS A 21 -10.54 -0.84 -0.39
C HIS A 21 -10.71 -2.21 0.26
N LEU A 22 -11.24 -3.16 -0.51
CA LEU A 22 -11.50 -4.52 -0.04
C LEU A 22 -10.82 -5.54 -0.96
N ASN A 23 -10.45 -6.69 -0.40
CA ASN A 23 -9.95 -7.83 -1.17
C ASN A 23 -11.08 -8.72 -1.69
N HIS A 24 -12.27 -8.63 -1.11
CA HIS A 24 -13.49 -9.28 -1.56
C HIS A 24 -14.71 -8.49 -1.11
N ALA A 25 -15.82 -8.65 -1.81
CA ALA A 25 -17.11 -8.09 -1.41
C ALA A 25 -18.23 -9.05 -1.78
N TYR A 26 -19.32 -9.00 -1.03
CA TYR A 26 -20.55 -9.71 -1.37
C TYR A 26 -21.47 -8.75 -2.12
N MET A 27 -22.00 -9.19 -3.26
CA MET A 27 -23.02 -8.46 -4.01
C MET A 27 -24.41 -8.84 -3.48
N GLU A 28 -25.08 -7.87 -2.88
CA GLU A 28 -26.46 -7.97 -2.42
C GLU A 28 -27.42 -7.42 -3.48
N GLU A 29 -28.73 -7.58 -3.25
CA GLU A 29 -29.76 -6.99 -4.11
C GLU A 29 -29.56 -5.47 -4.31
N ARG A 30 -29.13 -4.76 -3.25
CA ARG A 30 -29.00 -3.29 -3.21
C ARG A 30 -27.66 -2.76 -3.73
N GLY A 31 -26.73 -3.64 -4.10
CA GLY A 31 -25.35 -3.31 -4.45
C GLY A 31 -24.33 -4.08 -3.62
N LEU A 32 -23.06 -3.67 -3.68
CA LEU A 32 -22.04 -4.26 -2.81
C LEU A 32 -22.42 -4.05 -1.34
N ALA A 33 -22.23 -5.08 -0.53
CA ALA A 33 -22.42 -5.01 0.92
C ALA A 33 -21.70 -3.77 1.48
N PHE A 34 -22.37 -3.08 2.40
CA PHE A 34 -21.93 -1.82 3.01
C PHE A 34 -21.90 -0.59 2.09
N ASP A 35 -22.06 -0.70 0.77
CA ASP A 35 -21.91 0.44 -0.13
C ASP A 35 -23.10 1.42 -0.10
N ARG A 36 -22.82 2.70 0.24
CA ARG A 36 -23.79 3.80 0.37
C ARG A 36 -25.01 3.41 1.20
N ARG A 37 -24.80 2.64 2.27
CA ARG A 37 -25.85 2.28 3.23
C ARG A 37 -26.24 3.45 4.13
N PHE A 38 -25.46 4.52 4.14
CA PHE A 38 -25.75 5.73 4.92
C PHE A 38 -25.77 6.98 4.04
N VAL A 39 -26.56 7.97 4.45
CA VAL A 39 -26.63 9.28 3.82
C VAL A 39 -26.82 10.37 4.86
N VAL A 40 -26.16 11.50 4.66
CA VAL A 40 -26.40 12.71 5.44
C VAL A 40 -27.58 13.46 4.82
N ALA A 41 -28.54 13.87 5.63
CA ALA A 41 -29.70 14.62 5.19
C ALA A 41 -29.98 15.80 6.12
N ARG A 42 -30.65 16.83 5.62
CA ARG A 42 -31.19 17.91 6.43
C ARG A 42 -32.49 17.47 7.12
N PRO A 43 -32.97 18.21 8.13
CA PRO A 43 -34.25 17.95 8.79
C PRO A 43 -35.46 17.96 7.83
N ASP A 44 -35.38 18.67 6.71
CA ASP A 44 -36.43 18.71 5.68
C ASP A 44 -36.42 17.48 4.74
N GLY A 45 -35.50 16.54 4.93
CA GLY A 45 -35.35 15.34 4.11
C GLY A 45 -34.47 15.52 2.86
N SER A 46 -33.94 16.72 2.61
CA SER A 46 -33.00 16.92 1.50
C SER A 46 -31.62 16.33 1.83
N PHE A 47 -31.10 15.47 0.96
CA PHE A 47 -29.78 14.87 1.15
C PHE A 47 -28.62 15.85 0.91
N VAL A 48 -27.53 15.66 1.65
CA VAL A 48 -26.29 16.44 1.54
C VAL A 48 -25.24 15.62 0.80
N THR A 49 -24.44 16.28 -0.05
CA THR A 49 -23.37 15.62 -0.81
C THR A 49 -22.09 16.44 -0.83
N ALA A 50 -20.98 15.80 -1.17
CA ALA A 50 -19.69 16.47 -1.32
C ALA A 50 -19.64 17.53 -2.44
N ARG A 51 -20.68 17.62 -3.28
CA ARG A 51 -20.82 18.71 -4.26
C ARG A 51 -21.06 20.06 -3.61
N THR A 52 -21.77 20.08 -2.50
CA THR A 52 -22.06 21.29 -1.72
C THR A 52 -21.22 21.34 -0.45
N HIS A 53 -20.83 20.18 0.10
CA HIS A 53 -20.07 20.08 1.35
C HIS A 53 -18.87 19.14 1.19
N SER A 54 -17.80 19.63 0.57
CA SER A 54 -16.64 18.81 0.21
C SER A 54 -15.93 18.18 1.41
N ARG A 55 -16.04 18.75 2.62
CA ARG A 55 -15.50 18.18 3.88
C ARG A 55 -15.96 16.75 4.15
N LEU A 56 -17.10 16.31 3.60
CA LEU A 56 -17.53 14.91 3.65
C LEU A 56 -16.46 13.96 3.08
N LEU A 57 -15.68 14.38 2.09
CA LEU A 57 -14.61 13.56 1.48
C LEU A 57 -13.47 13.24 2.46
N LEU A 58 -13.34 14.01 3.54
CA LEU A 58 -12.33 13.83 4.60
C LEU A 58 -12.82 12.89 5.72
N VAL A 59 -14.06 12.39 5.62
CA VAL A 59 -14.60 11.42 6.58
C VAL A 59 -14.14 10.02 6.20
N HIS A 60 -13.26 9.46 7.03
CA HIS A 60 -12.81 8.08 6.91
C HIS A 60 -13.71 7.16 7.72
N SER A 61 -14.05 6.02 7.11
CA SER A 61 -14.81 4.95 7.77
C SER A 61 -13.95 3.69 7.86
N ALA A 62 -14.03 3.00 8.99
CA ALA A 62 -13.58 1.62 9.14
C ALA A 62 -14.79 0.73 9.44
N LEU A 63 -14.84 -0.44 8.82
CA LEU A 63 -15.89 -1.44 9.07
C LEU A 63 -15.56 -2.17 10.38
N GLY A 64 -16.53 -2.24 11.29
CA GLY A 64 -16.49 -3.08 12.49
C GLY A 64 -17.54 -4.18 12.41
N ALA A 65 -17.41 -5.21 13.25
CA ALA A 65 -18.36 -6.33 13.28
C ALA A 65 -19.80 -5.88 13.57
N ASP A 66 -19.95 -4.81 14.37
CA ASP A 66 -21.24 -4.29 14.84
C ASP A 66 -21.62 -2.93 14.23
N GLY A 67 -20.83 -2.38 13.30
CA GLY A 67 -21.01 -0.98 12.92
C GLY A 67 -19.91 -0.34 12.08
N LEU A 68 -19.84 0.99 12.16
CA LEU A 68 -18.82 1.83 11.52
C LEU A 68 -18.06 2.65 12.57
N HIS A 69 -16.74 2.73 12.42
CA HIS A 69 -15.91 3.70 13.13
C HIS A 69 -15.58 4.86 12.20
N LEU A 70 -15.89 6.09 12.61
CA LEU A 70 -15.70 7.29 11.81
C LEU A 70 -14.65 8.20 12.43
N ARG A 71 -13.82 8.80 11.57
CA ARG A 71 -12.89 9.87 11.93
C ARG A 71 -12.83 10.91 10.82
N ALA A 72 -12.57 12.15 11.20
CA ALA A 72 -12.30 13.26 10.28
C ALA A 72 -11.31 14.23 10.94
N PRO A 73 -10.60 15.07 10.18
CA PRO A 73 -9.72 16.09 10.75
C PRO A 73 -10.46 16.98 11.76
N GLU A 74 -9.82 17.25 12.91
CA GLU A 74 -10.34 18.12 13.98
C GLU A 74 -11.66 17.64 14.62
N MET A 75 -12.01 16.36 14.43
CA MET A 75 -13.21 15.75 14.99
C MET A 75 -12.82 14.59 15.91
N GLU A 76 -13.44 14.53 17.09
CA GLU A 76 -13.36 13.33 17.94
C GLU A 76 -13.95 12.12 17.20
N PRO A 77 -13.28 10.95 17.20
CA PRO A 77 -13.82 9.75 16.58
C PRO A 77 -15.17 9.34 17.16
N ILE A 78 -16.04 8.77 16.33
CA ILE A 78 -17.35 8.23 16.75
C ILE A 78 -17.53 6.82 16.22
N THR A 79 -18.18 5.97 17.02
CA THR A 79 -18.61 4.63 16.61
C THR A 79 -20.12 4.62 16.43
N LEU A 80 -20.58 4.11 15.29
CA LEU A 80 -21.99 3.90 14.97
C LEU A 80 -22.26 2.40 15.06
N ASN A 81 -22.96 1.94 16.10
CA ASN A 81 -23.36 0.53 16.18
C ASN A 81 -24.77 0.35 15.62
N TYR A 82 -24.97 -0.65 14.77
CA TYR A 82 -26.28 -0.94 14.17
C TYR A 82 -27.37 -1.19 15.22
N ARG A 83 -26.99 -1.77 16.37
CA ARG A 83 -27.90 -2.07 17.48
C ARG A 83 -28.44 -0.83 18.20
N ASP A 84 -27.76 0.30 18.05
CA ASP A 84 -28.15 1.57 18.70
C ASP A 84 -29.15 2.35 17.83
N PHE A 85 -29.38 1.92 16.58
CA PHE A 85 -30.32 2.58 15.68
C PHE A 85 -31.74 2.27 16.11
N VAL A 86 -32.46 3.31 16.49
CA VAL A 86 -33.87 3.22 16.87
C VAL A 86 -34.74 2.94 15.64
N ASP A 87 -35.91 2.33 15.84
CA ASP A 87 -36.94 2.15 14.81
C ASP A 87 -37.67 3.49 14.54
N ASP A 88 -36.90 4.48 14.08
CA ASP A 88 -37.35 5.83 13.71
C ASP A 88 -36.95 6.08 12.25
N TYR A 89 -37.91 6.01 11.34
CA TYR A 89 -37.70 6.22 9.91
C TYR A 89 -38.14 7.64 9.51
N ARG A 90 -37.21 8.39 8.95
CA ARG A 90 -37.38 9.81 8.64
C ARG A 90 -37.47 10.05 7.14
N PRO A 91 -38.29 11.03 6.68
CA PRO A 91 -38.41 11.36 5.27
C PRO A 91 -37.06 11.71 4.64
N LEU A 92 -36.84 11.23 3.43
CA LEU A 92 -35.64 11.45 2.65
C LEU A 92 -36.02 11.56 1.16
N GLU A 93 -35.50 12.56 0.46
CA GLU A 93 -35.64 12.65 -0.99
C GLU A 93 -34.26 12.55 -1.65
N ILE A 94 -34.09 11.58 -2.56
CA ILE A 94 -32.89 11.43 -3.37
C ILE A 94 -33.32 11.45 -4.83
N TRP A 95 -32.86 12.46 -5.58
CA TRP A 95 -33.09 12.58 -7.02
C TRP A 95 -34.57 12.53 -7.43
N GLY A 96 -35.45 13.18 -6.66
CA GLY A 96 -36.89 13.21 -6.91
C GLY A 96 -37.62 11.92 -6.51
N GLN A 97 -36.93 10.92 -5.94
CA GLN A 97 -37.56 9.78 -5.29
C GLN A 97 -37.70 10.05 -3.79
N SER A 98 -38.93 10.11 -3.30
CA SER A 98 -39.22 10.16 -1.86
C SER A 98 -39.17 8.77 -1.26
N MET A 99 -38.47 8.63 -0.14
CA MET A 99 -38.30 7.41 0.63
C MET A 99 -38.15 7.75 2.12
N GLN A 100 -37.82 6.76 2.93
CA GLN A 100 -37.46 6.97 4.32
C GLN A 100 -36.11 6.33 4.63
N GLY A 101 -35.37 6.89 5.58
CA GLY A 101 -34.15 6.30 6.12
C GLY A 101 -34.22 6.20 7.63
N GLN A 102 -33.64 5.13 8.19
CA GLN A 102 -33.61 4.90 9.62
C GLN A 102 -32.64 5.88 10.30
N SER A 103 -33.05 6.51 11.39
CA SER A 103 -32.20 7.43 12.15
C SER A 103 -31.03 6.70 12.81
N CYS A 104 -29.81 7.23 12.66
CA CYS A 104 -28.62 6.75 13.36
C CYS A 104 -28.43 7.35 14.77
N GLY A 105 -29.43 8.08 15.28
CA GLY A 105 -29.41 8.70 16.61
C GLY A 105 -28.75 10.08 16.68
N ASP A 106 -28.96 10.76 17.80
CA ASP A 106 -28.57 12.17 18.00
C ASP A 106 -27.06 12.37 18.01
N ALA A 107 -26.29 11.42 18.54
CA ALA A 107 -24.82 11.51 18.54
C ALA A 107 -24.24 11.57 17.12
N ALA A 108 -24.80 10.80 16.19
CA ALA A 108 -24.40 10.84 14.79
C ALA A 108 -24.83 12.16 14.12
N ALA A 109 -26.05 12.63 14.43
CA ALA A 109 -26.55 13.91 13.94
C ALA A 109 -25.68 15.09 14.40
N ASP A 110 -25.31 15.12 15.68
CA ASP A 110 -24.45 16.15 16.27
C ASP A 110 -23.04 16.12 15.67
N TRP A 111 -22.49 14.92 15.47
CA TRP A 111 -21.16 14.75 14.86
C TRP A 111 -21.11 15.30 13.44
N PHE A 112 -22.07 14.94 12.59
CA PHE A 112 -22.15 15.47 11.23
C PHE A 112 -22.55 16.95 11.18
N SER A 113 -23.39 17.42 12.10
CA SER A 113 -23.75 18.84 12.18
C SER A 113 -22.55 19.72 12.53
N ARG A 114 -21.68 19.25 13.42
CA ARG A 114 -20.41 19.95 13.73
C ARG A 114 -19.44 19.93 12.54
N LEU A 115 -19.33 18.81 11.84
CA LEU A 115 -18.47 18.70 10.66
C LEU A 115 -18.91 19.65 9.53
N LEU A 116 -20.22 19.79 9.31
CA LEU A 116 -20.79 20.52 8.18
C LEU A 116 -21.21 21.94 8.53
N GLU A 117 -21.18 22.31 9.81
CA GLU A 117 -21.59 23.62 10.32
C GLU A 117 -23.05 23.98 9.98
N GLU A 118 -23.90 22.97 9.76
CA GLU A 118 -25.34 23.09 9.58
C GLU A 118 -26.08 21.93 10.26
N PRO A 119 -27.34 22.11 10.73
CA PRO A 119 -28.12 21.02 11.30
C PRO A 119 -28.40 19.93 10.26
N VAL A 120 -27.91 18.71 10.53
CA VAL A 120 -28.11 17.53 9.70
C VAL A 120 -28.35 16.29 10.56
N GLN A 121 -28.73 15.22 9.90
CA GLN A 121 -28.92 13.89 10.45
C GLN A 121 -28.22 12.86 9.57
N LEU A 122 -27.78 11.77 10.18
CA LEU A 122 -27.31 10.60 9.46
C LEU A 122 -28.44 9.57 9.40
N LEU A 123 -28.78 9.14 8.19
CA LEU A 123 -29.80 8.14 7.93
C LEU A 123 -29.17 6.87 7.37
N TYR A 124 -29.63 5.72 7.85
CA TYR A 124 -29.25 4.38 7.43
C TYR A 124 -30.33 3.75 6.55
N CYS A 125 -29.89 3.02 5.52
CA CYS A 125 -30.73 2.20 4.66
C CYS A 125 -31.08 0.91 5.42
N GLY A 126 -31.98 1.02 6.38
CA GLY A 126 -32.52 -0.07 7.18
C GLY A 126 -33.53 -0.92 6.43
N GLU A 127 -34.03 -1.98 7.08
CA GLU A 127 -34.91 -3.00 6.47
C GLU A 127 -36.21 -2.43 5.88
N GLN A 128 -36.78 -1.38 6.49
CA GLN A 128 -38.01 -0.74 6.01
C GLN A 128 -37.74 0.33 4.93
N THR A 129 -36.46 0.60 4.60
CA THR A 129 -36.10 1.55 3.54
C THR A 129 -36.48 0.96 2.19
N GLN A 130 -37.47 1.56 1.53
CA GLN A 130 -37.86 1.19 0.18
C GLN A 130 -37.32 2.18 -0.83
N ARG A 131 -36.40 1.72 -1.67
CA ARG A 131 -35.87 2.50 -2.79
C ARG A 131 -35.75 1.64 -4.04
N PRO A 132 -36.77 1.62 -4.90
CA PRO A 132 -36.74 0.84 -6.13
C PRO A 132 -35.66 1.39 -7.07
N ARG A 133 -34.90 0.48 -7.69
CA ARG A 133 -33.96 0.84 -8.77
C ARG A 133 -34.70 0.87 -10.11
N LYS A 134 -34.05 1.42 -11.15
CA LYS A 134 -34.58 1.40 -12.52
C LYS A 134 -34.84 -0.05 -12.96
N GLU A 135 -35.96 -0.29 -13.64
CA GLU A 135 -36.40 -1.62 -14.10
C GLU A 135 -36.11 -1.81 -15.60
N GLY A 136 -36.37 -3.02 -16.11
CA GLY A 136 -36.33 -3.33 -17.54
C GLY A 136 -34.98 -3.82 -18.07
N PHE A 137 -34.10 -4.32 -17.19
CA PHE A 137 -32.83 -4.93 -17.59
C PHE A 137 -33.03 -6.43 -17.83
N ASP A 138 -32.62 -6.91 -19.00
CA ASP A 138 -32.82 -8.30 -19.40
C ASP A 138 -32.16 -9.27 -18.41
N GLY A 139 -32.92 -10.27 -17.94
CA GLY A 139 -32.45 -11.28 -16.99
C GLY A 139 -32.21 -10.78 -15.56
N VAL A 140 -32.58 -9.53 -15.23
CA VAL A 140 -32.40 -8.94 -13.90
C VAL A 140 -33.77 -8.73 -13.24
N PRO A 141 -34.05 -9.31 -12.06
CA PRO A 141 -35.32 -9.12 -11.35
C PRO A 141 -35.57 -7.66 -10.97
N ASP A 142 -36.80 -7.28 -10.61
CA ASP A 142 -37.04 -6.00 -9.91
C ASP A 142 -36.41 -6.03 -8.50
N GLY A 143 -36.18 -4.86 -7.91
CA GLY A 143 -35.33 -4.77 -6.73
C GLY A 143 -34.88 -3.36 -6.39
N GLN A 144 -34.03 -3.27 -5.38
CA GLN A 144 -33.71 -2.02 -4.71
C GLN A 144 -32.29 -1.53 -4.94
N VAL A 145 -32.03 -0.27 -4.60
CA VAL A 145 -30.69 0.30 -4.55
C VAL A 145 -30.48 0.99 -3.20
N SER A 146 -29.25 0.96 -2.67
CA SER A 146 -28.87 1.74 -1.48
C SER A 146 -28.93 3.26 -1.77
N PHE A 147 -28.32 4.14 -0.98
CA PHE A 147 -28.31 5.58 -1.27
C PHE A 147 -27.31 6.01 -2.36
N ALA A 148 -26.90 5.09 -3.25
CA ALA A 148 -26.12 5.38 -4.47
C ALA A 148 -26.86 6.37 -5.41
N ASP A 149 -26.19 6.98 -6.38
CA ASP A 149 -26.88 7.97 -7.24
C ASP A 149 -27.92 7.33 -8.16
N ALA A 150 -27.48 6.44 -9.06
CA ALA A 150 -28.32 5.87 -10.09
C ALA A 150 -28.29 4.34 -10.15
N SER A 151 -27.15 3.72 -9.82
CA SER A 151 -26.94 2.28 -10.00
C SER A 151 -26.18 1.66 -8.81
N PRO A 152 -26.40 0.37 -8.50
CA PRO A 152 -25.71 -0.32 -7.39
C PRO A 152 -24.21 -0.52 -7.60
N LEU A 153 -23.73 -0.48 -8.84
CA LEU A 153 -22.33 -0.71 -9.16
C LEU A 153 -21.84 0.24 -10.26
N LEU A 154 -20.68 0.85 -10.03
CA LEU A 154 -19.90 1.58 -11.03
C LEU A 154 -18.57 0.85 -11.30
N LEU A 155 -18.30 0.57 -12.56
CA LEU A 155 -17.03 0.01 -13.04
C LEU A 155 -16.31 1.01 -13.94
N ILE A 156 -14.99 1.14 -13.77
CA ILE A 156 -14.10 1.95 -14.63
C ILE A 156 -12.84 1.14 -14.92
N SER A 157 -12.28 1.20 -16.12
CA SER A 157 -10.98 0.57 -16.38
C SER A 157 -9.78 1.49 -16.06
N GLU A 158 -8.65 0.90 -15.66
CA GLU A 158 -7.38 1.62 -15.52
C GLU A 158 -6.99 2.30 -16.84
N ALA A 159 -7.21 1.62 -17.97
CA ALA A 159 -6.91 2.15 -19.30
C ALA A 159 -7.73 3.40 -19.64
N SER A 160 -9.02 3.46 -19.24
CA SER A 160 -9.84 4.67 -19.37
C SER A 160 -9.26 5.85 -18.57
N LEU A 161 -8.79 5.59 -17.35
CA LEU A 161 -8.16 6.62 -16.51
C LEU A 161 -6.82 7.08 -17.07
N GLU A 162 -6.02 6.17 -17.60
CA GLU A 162 -4.75 6.50 -18.26
C GLU A 162 -4.96 7.35 -19.52
N ASP A 163 -5.96 7.03 -20.35
CA ASP A 163 -6.32 7.88 -21.49
C ASP A 163 -6.70 9.29 -21.04
N LEU A 164 -7.53 9.41 -20.00
CA LEU A 164 -7.92 10.70 -19.44
C LEU A 164 -6.72 11.49 -18.88
N ASN A 165 -5.88 10.84 -18.05
CA ASN A 165 -4.68 11.47 -17.49
C ASN A 165 -3.72 11.95 -18.57
N SER A 166 -3.60 11.21 -19.68
CA SER A 166 -2.78 11.61 -20.83
C SER A 166 -3.29 12.90 -21.50
N ARG A 167 -4.60 13.14 -21.48
CA ARG A 167 -5.24 14.34 -22.05
C ARG A 167 -5.21 15.52 -21.11
N VAL A 168 -5.35 15.29 -19.80
CA VAL A 168 -5.22 16.31 -18.76
C VAL A 168 -3.77 16.79 -18.62
N GLY A 169 -2.79 15.91 -18.85
CA GLY A 169 -1.36 16.23 -18.74
C GLY A 169 -0.79 16.10 -17.32
N ARG A 170 -1.60 15.64 -16.36
CA ARG A 170 -1.18 15.25 -15.01
C ARG A 170 -2.00 14.07 -14.52
N GLU A 171 -1.49 13.42 -13.50
CA GLU A 171 -2.12 12.24 -12.90
C GLU A 171 -3.27 12.66 -11.98
N LEU A 172 -4.46 12.11 -12.26
CA LEU A 172 -5.62 12.19 -11.39
C LEU A 172 -5.90 10.79 -10.83
N PRO A 173 -6.19 10.68 -9.52
CA PRO A 173 -6.45 9.39 -8.90
C PRO A 173 -7.84 8.86 -9.26
N MET A 174 -7.96 7.52 -9.37
CA MET A 174 -9.23 6.83 -9.62
C MET A 174 -10.32 7.18 -8.58
N THR A 175 -9.89 7.49 -7.35
CA THR A 175 -10.77 7.87 -6.23
C THR A 175 -11.63 9.10 -6.52
N ARG A 176 -11.24 9.99 -7.46
CA ARG A 176 -12.10 11.10 -7.93
C ARG A 176 -13.37 10.61 -8.60
N PHE A 177 -13.33 9.44 -9.22
CA PHE A 177 -14.48 8.88 -9.94
C PHE A 177 -15.35 7.95 -9.10
N ARG A 178 -14.84 7.58 -7.92
CA ARG A 178 -15.54 6.79 -6.91
C ARG A 178 -16.14 5.46 -7.43
N PRO A 179 -15.44 4.69 -8.30
CA PRO A 179 -15.96 3.41 -8.76
C PRO A 179 -16.02 2.40 -7.62
N ASN A 180 -16.91 1.42 -7.77
CA ASN A 180 -16.94 0.23 -6.93
C ASN A 180 -15.89 -0.78 -7.40
N LEU A 181 -15.77 -0.98 -8.71
CA LEU A 181 -14.81 -1.90 -9.32
C LEU A 181 -13.89 -1.16 -10.29
N VAL A 182 -12.62 -1.56 -10.28
CA VAL A 182 -11.66 -1.14 -11.31
C VAL A 182 -11.21 -2.34 -12.12
N ALA A 183 -11.29 -2.25 -13.44
CA ALA A 183 -10.83 -3.29 -14.35
C ALA A 183 -9.42 -2.98 -14.86
N LYS A 184 -8.54 -4.00 -14.94
CA LYS A 184 -7.24 -3.91 -15.64
C LYS A 184 -7.20 -4.90 -16.80
N GLY A 185 -6.22 -4.74 -17.70
CA GLY A 185 -6.03 -5.66 -18.82
C GLY A 185 -7.04 -5.51 -19.96
N CYS A 186 -7.55 -4.31 -20.19
CA CYS A 186 -8.42 -3.99 -21.34
C CYS A 186 -8.00 -2.67 -22.00
N GLU A 187 -8.51 -2.41 -23.21
CA GLU A 187 -8.30 -1.13 -23.88
C GLU A 187 -9.09 0.00 -23.21
N ALA A 188 -8.67 1.24 -23.42
CA ALA A 188 -9.38 2.40 -22.87
C ALA A 188 -10.83 2.43 -23.36
N PHE A 189 -11.74 2.60 -22.41
CA PHE A 189 -13.20 2.61 -22.62
C PHE A 189 -13.80 1.29 -23.11
N ALA A 190 -13.08 0.17 -23.01
CA ALA A 190 -13.64 -1.15 -23.34
C ALA A 190 -14.93 -1.44 -22.56
N GLU A 191 -15.02 -0.95 -21.32
CA GLU A 191 -16.21 -1.11 -20.47
C GLU A 191 -17.50 -0.51 -21.05
N ASP A 192 -17.40 0.46 -21.97
CA ASP A 192 -18.58 1.04 -22.66
C ASP A 192 -19.28 -0.01 -23.55
N SER A 193 -18.55 -1.02 -24.00
CA SER A 193 -19.07 -2.08 -24.88
C SER A 193 -19.58 -3.30 -24.13
N TRP A 194 -19.30 -3.41 -22.83
CA TRP A 194 -19.63 -4.60 -22.04
C TRP A 194 -21.09 -4.59 -21.64
N LYS A 195 -21.93 -5.35 -22.35
CA LYS A 195 -23.36 -5.43 -22.08
C LYS A 195 -23.68 -6.40 -20.95
N ARG A 196 -23.03 -7.56 -20.93
CA ARG A 196 -23.10 -8.54 -19.83
C ARG A 196 -21.72 -9.06 -19.50
N ILE A 197 -21.41 -9.11 -18.21
CA ILE A 197 -20.13 -9.62 -17.70
C ILE A 197 -20.37 -10.56 -16.54
N ARG A 198 -19.43 -11.49 -16.30
CA ARG A 198 -19.36 -12.29 -15.08
C ARG A 198 -18.06 -11.99 -14.34
N ILE A 199 -18.16 -11.86 -13.03
CA ILE A 199 -17.02 -11.71 -12.12
C ILE A 199 -17.27 -12.63 -10.93
N GLY A 200 -16.39 -13.60 -10.70
CA GLY A 200 -16.60 -14.63 -9.69
C GLY A 200 -17.95 -15.33 -9.89
N GLU A 201 -18.80 -15.30 -8.86
CA GLU A 201 -20.13 -15.93 -8.86
C GLU A 201 -21.22 -15.05 -9.50
N VAL A 202 -20.92 -13.79 -9.82
CA VAL A 202 -21.94 -12.78 -10.09
C VAL A 202 -21.97 -12.39 -11.56
N GLU A 203 -23.16 -12.47 -12.16
CA GLU A 203 -23.43 -11.88 -13.47
C GLU A 203 -23.95 -10.44 -13.34
N PHE A 204 -23.40 -9.56 -14.16
CA PHE A 204 -23.76 -8.16 -14.21
C PHE A 204 -24.30 -7.78 -15.59
N VAL A 205 -25.32 -6.93 -15.59
CA VAL A 205 -25.92 -6.36 -16.80
C VAL A 205 -25.68 -4.86 -16.78
N ALA A 206 -25.14 -4.33 -17.89
CA ALA A 206 -24.92 -2.91 -18.06
C ALA A 206 -26.25 -2.16 -18.11
N THR A 207 -26.27 -0.99 -17.49
CA THR A 207 -27.46 -0.13 -17.42
C THR A 207 -27.30 1.07 -18.34
N ASP A 208 -26.51 2.06 -17.92
CA ASP A 208 -26.23 3.28 -18.67
C ASP A 208 -24.78 3.72 -18.38
N GLY A 209 -24.18 4.50 -19.28
CA GLY A 209 -22.90 5.15 -19.01
C GLY A 209 -22.98 6.06 -17.77
N CYS A 210 -21.91 6.13 -16.98
CA CYS A 210 -21.90 6.95 -15.78
C CYS A 210 -21.63 8.42 -16.10
N SER A 211 -22.67 9.25 -16.03
CA SER A 211 -22.53 10.70 -16.21
C SER A 211 -21.78 11.34 -15.04
N ARG A 212 -20.76 12.13 -15.31
CA ARG A 212 -19.89 12.78 -14.32
C ARG A 212 -20.40 14.17 -13.95
N CYS A 213 -20.22 14.53 -12.68
CA CYS A 213 -20.61 15.83 -12.14
C CYS A 213 -19.41 16.51 -11.45
N VAL A 214 -19.60 17.74 -10.97
CA VAL A 214 -18.57 18.60 -10.34
C VAL A 214 -17.81 17.92 -9.19
N LEU A 215 -18.34 16.85 -8.61
CA LEU A 215 -17.63 16.11 -7.57
C LEU A 215 -16.28 15.56 -8.06
N THR A 216 -16.14 15.18 -9.33
CA THR A 216 -14.86 14.66 -9.84
C THR A 216 -13.75 15.70 -9.85
N SER A 217 -14.12 16.99 -9.89
CA SER A 217 -13.18 18.11 -9.81
C SER A 217 -12.85 18.55 -8.39
N ILE A 218 -13.30 17.83 -7.37
CA ILE A 218 -12.90 18.06 -5.98
C ILE A 218 -11.86 17.00 -5.61
N ASP A 219 -10.75 17.44 -5.02
CA ASP A 219 -9.72 16.52 -4.55
C ASP A 219 -10.23 15.73 -3.32
N PRO A 220 -10.24 14.39 -3.38
CA PRO A 220 -10.77 13.59 -2.29
C PRO A 220 -9.88 13.58 -1.03
N GLN A 221 -8.61 13.97 -1.13
CA GLN A 221 -7.68 14.01 0.01
C GLN A 221 -7.72 15.36 0.74
N THR A 222 -7.91 16.46 -0.01
CA THR A 222 -7.89 17.82 0.57
C THR A 222 -9.26 18.47 0.65
N ALA A 223 -10.29 17.88 0.02
CA ALA A 223 -11.62 18.46 -0.15
C ALA A 223 -11.64 19.83 -0.86
N GLN A 224 -10.56 20.18 -1.57
CA GLN A 224 -10.46 21.43 -2.33
C GLN A 224 -10.86 21.23 -3.79
N PRO A 225 -11.52 22.22 -4.42
CA PRO A 225 -11.73 22.18 -5.86
C PRO A 225 -10.40 22.24 -6.59
N ASP A 226 -10.31 21.51 -7.69
CA ASP A 226 -9.21 21.58 -8.60
C ASP A 226 -9.19 22.94 -9.31
N ALA A 227 -8.04 23.61 -9.34
CA ALA A 227 -7.91 24.96 -9.87
C ALA A 227 -8.33 25.08 -11.36
N ASP A 228 -8.17 23.99 -12.12
CA ASP A 228 -8.49 23.94 -13.55
C ASP A 228 -9.88 23.33 -13.83
N ASN A 229 -10.64 22.98 -12.78
CA ASN A 229 -11.88 22.18 -12.86
C ASN A 229 -11.70 20.82 -13.57
N GLU A 230 -10.49 20.25 -13.53
CA GLU A 230 -10.22 18.92 -14.08
C GLU A 230 -10.75 17.82 -13.16
N PRO A 231 -11.22 16.67 -13.68
CA PRO A 231 -11.15 16.21 -15.08
C PRO A 231 -12.33 16.64 -15.98
N LEU A 232 -13.33 17.37 -15.46
CA LEU A 232 -14.57 17.61 -16.21
C LEU A 232 -14.35 18.42 -17.48
N VAL A 233 -13.46 19.40 -17.42
CA VAL A 233 -13.11 20.23 -18.57
C VAL A 233 -12.60 19.34 -19.69
N THR A 234 -11.63 18.47 -19.42
CA THR A 234 -11.08 17.55 -20.43
C THR A 234 -12.12 16.54 -20.90
N LEU A 235 -12.82 15.84 -20.00
CA LEU A 235 -13.86 14.87 -20.37
C LEU A 235 -14.96 15.51 -21.24
N SER A 236 -15.35 16.76 -20.98
CA SER A 236 -16.40 17.44 -21.75
C SER A 236 -16.07 17.64 -23.23
N ARG A 237 -14.80 17.55 -23.61
CA ARG A 237 -14.34 17.73 -24.99
C ARG A 237 -14.45 16.47 -25.83
N TYR A 238 -14.36 15.28 -25.22
CA TYR A 238 -14.28 14.01 -25.96
C TYR A 238 -15.18 12.88 -25.43
N ARG A 239 -15.88 13.10 -24.32
CA ARG A 239 -16.79 12.14 -23.69
C ARG A 239 -18.18 12.73 -23.44
N LYS A 240 -18.54 13.77 -24.20
CA LYS A 240 -19.83 14.44 -24.09
C LYS A 240 -20.82 13.80 -25.08
N GLY A 241 -21.91 13.26 -24.55
CA GLY A 241 -22.99 12.69 -25.35
C GLY A 241 -23.89 13.76 -25.98
N GLU A 242 -24.79 13.33 -26.88
CA GLU A 242 -25.78 14.21 -27.52
C GLU A 242 -26.74 14.86 -26.51
N ASP A 243 -26.99 14.17 -25.38
CA ASP A 243 -27.75 14.67 -24.23
C ASP A 243 -27.01 15.73 -23.40
N ARG A 244 -25.82 16.14 -23.85
CA ARG A 244 -24.92 17.13 -23.25
C ARG A 244 -24.32 16.70 -21.91
N LYS A 245 -24.52 15.46 -21.46
CA LYS A 245 -23.84 14.90 -20.28
C LYS A 245 -22.46 14.39 -20.67
N VAL A 246 -21.58 14.32 -19.67
CA VAL A 246 -20.19 13.87 -19.82
C VAL A 246 -20.04 12.51 -19.17
N TYR A 247 -19.49 11.52 -19.87
CA TYR A 247 -19.52 10.12 -19.46
C TYR A 247 -18.13 9.53 -19.16
N PHE A 248 -18.00 8.85 -18.01
CA PHE A 248 -16.78 8.14 -17.65
C PHE A 248 -17.08 6.99 -16.68
N GLY A 249 -16.86 5.76 -17.13
CA GLY A 249 -17.28 4.53 -16.46
C GLY A 249 -18.64 4.03 -16.88
N GLN A 250 -18.90 2.77 -16.56
CA GLN A 250 -20.11 2.05 -16.91
C GLN A 250 -20.85 1.59 -15.64
N ASN A 251 -22.16 1.82 -15.58
CA ASN A 251 -22.98 1.36 -14.46
C ASN A 251 -23.53 -0.04 -14.71
N PHE A 252 -23.58 -0.86 -13.68
CA PHE A 252 -24.06 -2.25 -13.73
C PHE A 252 -25.07 -2.55 -12.62
N VAL A 253 -25.95 -3.50 -12.91
CA VAL A 253 -26.80 -4.19 -11.93
C VAL A 253 -26.44 -5.66 -11.91
N ALA A 254 -26.52 -6.28 -10.73
CA ALA A 254 -26.30 -7.72 -10.59
C ALA A 254 -27.58 -8.49 -10.95
N ALA A 255 -27.44 -9.56 -11.72
CA ALA A 255 -28.53 -10.50 -12.03
C ALA A 255 -28.75 -11.51 -10.89
N ASN A 256 -27.71 -11.77 -10.08
CA ASN A 256 -27.75 -12.68 -8.94
C ASN A 256 -26.84 -12.17 -7.80
N PRO A 257 -27.08 -12.58 -6.54
CA PRO A 257 -26.13 -12.34 -5.45
C PRO A 257 -24.93 -13.28 -5.56
N GLY A 258 -23.83 -12.93 -4.92
CA GLY A 258 -22.64 -13.77 -4.88
C GLY A 258 -21.39 -13.01 -4.44
N LYS A 259 -20.30 -13.75 -4.21
CA LYS A 259 -19.02 -13.17 -3.85
C LYS A 259 -18.23 -12.76 -5.09
N ILE A 260 -17.58 -11.60 -5.00
CA ILE A 260 -16.53 -11.16 -5.91
C ILE A 260 -15.23 -10.97 -5.12
N THR A 261 -14.11 -11.30 -5.73
CA THR A 261 -12.78 -11.24 -5.14
C THR A 261 -11.85 -10.42 -6.04
N LEU A 262 -10.88 -9.75 -5.41
CA LEU A 262 -9.83 -9.06 -6.12
C LEU A 262 -9.12 -10.04 -7.06
N TYR A 263 -8.81 -9.59 -8.27
CA TYR A 263 -8.23 -10.38 -9.37
C TYR A 263 -9.13 -11.42 -10.01
N ASP A 264 -10.41 -11.52 -9.62
CA ASP A 264 -11.38 -12.31 -10.39
C ASP A 264 -11.36 -11.87 -11.87
N PRO A 265 -11.38 -12.83 -12.81
CA PRO A 265 -11.49 -12.52 -14.23
C PRO A 265 -12.83 -11.82 -14.50
N ILE A 266 -12.80 -10.86 -15.42
CA ILE A 266 -14.00 -10.23 -15.97
C ILE A 266 -14.31 -10.95 -17.28
N GLU A 267 -15.21 -11.91 -17.23
CA GLU A 267 -15.67 -12.62 -18.42
C GLU A 267 -16.72 -11.77 -19.14
N VAL A 268 -16.40 -11.29 -20.34
CA VAL A 268 -17.37 -10.55 -21.17
C VAL A 268 -18.28 -11.55 -21.88
N LEU A 269 -19.54 -11.65 -21.41
CA LEU A 269 -20.53 -12.61 -21.92
C LEU A 269 -21.26 -12.08 -23.15
N GLU A 270 -21.52 -10.77 -23.18
CA GLU A 270 -22.22 -10.10 -24.27
C GLU A 270 -21.67 -8.69 -24.45
N THR A 271 -21.51 -8.26 -25.70
CA THR A 271 -21.08 -6.91 -26.05
C THR A 271 -22.17 -6.15 -26.80
N VAL A 272 -22.06 -4.82 -26.79
CA VAL A 272 -22.86 -3.89 -27.59
C VAL A 272 -21.92 -2.90 -28.27
N GLU A 273 -22.37 -2.28 -29.36
CA GLU A 273 -21.65 -1.16 -29.96
C GLU A 273 -21.53 -0.02 -28.93
N PRO A 274 -20.31 0.42 -28.57
CA PRO A 274 -20.12 1.46 -27.58
C PRO A 274 -20.65 2.81 -28.11
N PRO A 275 -21.17 3.69 -27.24
CA PRO A 275 -21.63 5.01 -27.67
C PRO A 275 -20.51 5.81 -28.34
N HIS A 276 -20.84 6.50 -29.43
CA HIS A 276 -19.90 7.39 -30.09
C HIS A 276 -19.91 8.78 -29.44
N TYR A 277 -18.73 9.26 -29.06
CA TYR A 277 -18.53 10.62 -28.55
C TYR A 277 -17.61 11.40 -29.50
N PRO A 278 -18.05 12.56 -30.04
CA PRO A 278 -17.18 13.38 -30.88
C PRO A 278 -15.94 13.85 -30.09
N ASP A 279 -14.74 13.48 -30.56
CA ASP A 279 -13.49 13.94 -29.97
C ASP A 279 -13.15 15.36 -30.45
N ASN A 280 -13.57 16.36 -29.66
CA ASN A 280 -13.22 17.77 -29.86
C ASN A 280 -12.07 18.20 -28.94
N ALA A 281 -11.34 17.26 -28.34
CA ALA A 281 -10.16 17.61 -27.55
C ALA A 281 -9.08 18.17 -28.48
N PRO A 282 -8.27 19.15 -28.02
CA PRO A 282 -7.03 19.47 -28.71
C PRO A 282 -6.20 18.18 -28.88
N PRO A 283 -5.32 18.10 -29.89
CA PRO A 283 -4.43 16.95 -30.04
C PRO A 283 -3.79 16.66 -28.69
N LYS A 284 -3.81 15.38 -28.29
CA LYS A 284 -3.19 14.94 -27.03
C LYS A 284 -1.87 15.69 -26.91
N PRO A 285 -1.63 16.47 -25.83
CA PRO A 285 -0.35 17.13 -25.67
C PRO A 285 0.71 16.07 -25.96
N LYS A 286 1.73 16.39 -26.78
CA LYS A 286 2.80 15.43 -27.11
C LYS A 286 3.09 14.72 -25.80
N PRO A 287 2.87 13.40 -25.71
CA PRO A 287 2.97 12.74 -24.44
C PRO A 287 4.34 13.16 -23.93
N ALA A 288 4.37 13.86 -22.79
CA ALA A 288 5.58 13.80 -22.00
C ALA A 288 5.84 12.31 -21.94
N VAL A 289 6.94 11.85 -22.53
CA VAL A 289 7.28 10.43 -22.55
C VAL A 289 7.45 10.10 -21.08
N ARG A 290 6.36 9.70 -20.44
CA ARG A 290 6.27 9.39 -19.04
C ARG A 290 6.40 7.89 -19.00
N PRO A 291 7.56 7.40 -18.56
CA PRO A 291 7.82 5.98 -18.55
C PRO A 291 6.79 5.26 -17.69
N HIS A 292 6.53 4.03 -18.09
CA HIS A 292 5.62 3.14 -17.39
C HIS A 292 6.19 2.92 -15.98
N ARG A 293 5.44 3.27 -14.93
CA ARG A 293 5.95 3.09 -13.55
C ARG A 293 6.00 1.60 -13.25
N TRP A 294 7.10 1.13 -12.69
CA TRP A 294 7.30 -0.23 -12.22
C TRP A 294 6.44 -0.45 -10.97
N ARG A 295 5.27 -1.11 -11.13
CA ARG A 295 4.26 -1.23 -10.06
C ARG A 295 4.44 -2.49 -9.22
N SER A 296 3.89 -2.47 -8.00
CA SER A 296 3.89 -3.60 -7.06
C SER A 296 3.41 -4.90 -7.74
N ASN A 297 4.22 -5.96 -7.61
CA ASN A 297 4.10 -7.31 -8.21
C ASN A 297 4.67 -7.50 -9.63
N GLU A 298 5.14 -6.46 -10.32
CA GLU A 298 5.79 -6.61 -11.62
C GLU A 298 7.24 -7.10 -11.47
N LEU A 299 7.56 -8.21 -12.13
CA LEU A 299 8.94 -8.67 -12.31
C LEU A 299 9.55 -7.85 -13.45
N ALA A 300 10.71 -7.24 -13.20
CA ALA A 300 11.46 -6.51 -14.21
C ALA A 300 12.90 -7.02 -14.32
N GLU A 301 13.44 -6.91 -15.52
CA GLU A 301 14.85 -7.14 -15.79
C GLU A 301 15.64 -5.86 -15.48
N LEU A 302 16.71 -6.02 -14.71
CA LEU A 302 17.65 -4.98 -14.30
C LEU A 302 18.98 -5.20 -15.03
N HIS A 303 19.37 -4.27 -15.88
CA HIS A 303 20.65 -4.32 -16.59
C HIS A 303 21.73 -3.62 -15.76
N CYS A 304 22.78 -4.33 -15.39
CA CYS A 304 23.88 -3.78 -14.60
C CYS A 304 24.75 -2.84 -15.44
N VAL A 305 24.65 -1.53 -15.21
CA VAL A 305 25.33 -0.49 -16.00
C VAL A 305 26.50 0.16 -15.28
N HIS A 306 26.68 -0.08 -13.98
CA HIS A 306 27.85 0.40 -13.25
C HIS A 306 28.15 -0.44 -12.00
N LEU A 307 29.44 -0.61 -11.73
CA LEU A 307 29.97 -1.29 -10.54
C LEU A 307 30.97 -0.35 -9.86
N ARG A 308 30.83 -0.17 -8.54
CA ARG A 308 31.73 0.65 -7.72
C ARG A 308 32.12 -0.11 -6.45
N ASP A 309 33.41 -0.36 -6.25
CA ASP A 309 33.93 -0.86 -4.97
C ASP A 309 33.92 0.28 -3.95
N GLU A 310 33.17 0.12 -2.86
CA GLU A 310 33.06 1.10 -1.77
C GLU A 310 34.13 0.87 -0.70
N THR A 311 34.34 -0.39 -0.34
CA THR A 311 35.33 -0.88 0.62
C THR A 311 35.92 -2.19 0.10
N ALA A 312 36.78 -2.85 0.88
CA ALA A 312 37.34 -4.16 0.52
C ALA A 312 36.28 -5.27 0.35
N ASP A 313 35.12 -5.13 0.99
CA ASP A 313 34.06 -6.14 1.06
C ASP A 313 32.66 -5.61 0.69
N VAL A 314 32.56 -4.35 0.26
CA VAL A 314 31.29 -3.71 -0.14
C VAL A 314 31.39 -3.18 -1.56
N ARG A 315 30.39 -3.52 -2.38
CA ARG A 315 30.27 -3.06 -3.76
C ARG A 315 28.87 -2.51 -4.02
N THR A 316 28.80 -1.38 -4.71
CA THR A 316 27.56 -0.82 -5.25
C THR A 316 27.35 -1.28 -6.69
N PHE A 317 26.17 -1.84 -6.96
CA PHE A 317 25.70 -2.25 -8.26
C PHE A 317 24.62 -1.25 -8.71
N THR A 318 24.75 -0.71 -9.91
CA THR A 318 23.77 0.23 -10.48
C THR A 318 23.14 -0.36 -11.72
N PHE A 319 21.83 -0.24 -11.80
CA PHE A 319 21.01 -0.85 -12.83
C PHE A 319 20.18 0.18 -13.59
N GLU A 320 19.93 -0.11 -14.85
CA GLU A 320 18.85 0.49 -15.65
C GLU A 320 17.73 -0.55 -15.81
N LEU A 321 16.48 -0.14 -15.64
CA LEU A 321 15.34 -1.01 -15.88
C LEU A 321 15.13 -1.24 -17.37
N ALA A 322 14.91 -2.50 -17.75
CA ALA A 322 14.48 -2.86 -19.08
C ALA A 322 13.09 -2.26 -19.40
N GLY A 323 12.81 -2.03 -20.69
CA GLY A 323 11.43 -1.81 -21.15
C GLY A 323 10.77 -0.48 -20.76
N LYS A 324 11.46 0.66 -20.88
CA LYS A 324 10.91 2.01 -20.59
C LYS A 324 10.20 2.11 -19.22
N LEU A 325 10.54 1.23 -18.28
CA LEU A 325 10.03 1.26 -16.92
C LEU A 325 10.78 2.35 -16.14
N GLN A 326 10.08 3.04 -15.24
CA GLN A 326 10.72 3.85 -14.20
C GLN A 326 10.38 3.32 -12.83
N PRO A 327 11.35 3.24 -11.91
CA PRO A 327 11.09 2.83 -10.55
C PRO A 327 10.25 3.88 -9.83
N ASP A 328 9.25 3.43 -9.09
CA ASP A 328 8.44 4.26 -8.20
C ASP A 328 8.63 3.76 -6.77
N TYR A 329 9.35 4.52 -5.96
CA TYR A 329 9.70 4.11 -4.60
C TYR A 329 9.93 5.29 -3.68
N GLN A 330 9.83 5.01 -2.39
CA GLN A 330 10.13 5.94 -1.32
C GLN A 330 11.55 5.70 -0.78
N PRO A 331 12.27 6.76 -0.37
CA PRO A 331 13.66 6.62 0.04
C PRO A 331 13.76 5.79 1.33
N GLY A 332 14.49 4.67 1.25
CA GLY A 332 14.58 3.65 2.29
C GLY A 332 13.97 2.30 1.91
N GLN A 333 13.15 2.23 0.85
CA GLN A 333 12.57 0.97 0.37
C GLN A 333 13.59 0.01 -0.27
N PHE A 334 13.24 -1.26 -0.36
CA PHE A 334 14.05 -2.33 -0.94
C PHE A 334 13.44 -2.90 -2.21
N ILE A 335 14.27 -3.57 -3.02
CA ILE A 335 13.82 -4.47 -4.10
C ILE A 335 14.12 -5.92 -3.73
N CYS A 336 13.31 -6.86 -4.22
CA CYS A 336 13.58 -8.29 -4.08
C CYS A 336 14.24 -8.80 -5.36
N LEU A 337 15.51 -9.21 -5.29
CA LEU A 337 16.19 -9.86 -6.40
C LEU A 337 15.76 -11.32 -6.51
N GLU A 338 15.48 -11.77 -7.72
CA GLU A 338 15.23 -13.17 -8.07
C GLU A 338 16.40 -13.67 -8.91
N LEU A 339 17.20 -14.58 -8.34
CA LEU A 339 18.41 -15.11 -8.95
C LEU A 339 18.36 -16.63 -8.97
N GLU A 340 19.12 -17.24 -9.87
CA GLU A 340 19.42 -18.66 -9.85
C GLU A 340 20.90 -18.83 -9.45
N VAL A 341 21.16 -19.50 -8.33
CA VAL A 341 22.50 -19.74 -7.81
C VAL A 341 22.69 -21.25 -7.65
N ASP A 342 23.66 -21.80 -8.37
CA ASP A 342 23.95 -23.24 -8.42
C ASP A 342 22.75 -24.11 -8.86
N GLY A 343 21.90 -23.57 -9.75
CA GLY A 343 20.70 -24.25 -10.25
C GLY A 343 19.48 -24.14 -9.32
N GLU A 344 19.60 -23.44 -8.19
CA GLU A 344 18.49 -23.22 -7.25
C GLU A 344 17.99 -21.77 -7.32
N PRO A 345 16.66 -21.55 -7.37
CA PRO A 345 16.09 -20.20 -7.26
C PRO A 345 16.29 -19.66 -5.86
N VAL A 346 16.85 -18.45 -5.77
CA VAL A 346 17.13 -17.76 -4.52
C VAL A 346 16.65 -16.31 -4.59
N HIS A 347 15.98 -15.88 -3.52
CA HIS A 347 15.39 -14.54 -3.41
C HIS A 347 16.04 -13.76 -2.28
N ARG A 348 16.48 -12.53 -2.50
CA ARG A 348 16.94 -11.65 -1.40
C ARG A 348 16.57 -10.19 -1.64
N ASN A 349 16.19 -9.55 -0.53
CA ASN A 349 15.90 -8.13 -0.50
C ASN A 349 17.18 -7.33 -0.35
N TYR A 350 17.27 -6.24 -1.10
CA TYR A 350 18.32 -5.24 -0.98
C TYR A 350 17.68 -3.86 -0.98
N THR A 351 17.95 -3.10 0.08
CA THR A 351 17.57 -1.68 0.14
C THR A 351 18.14 -0.93 -1.04
N LEU A 352 17.32 -0.14 -1.72
CA LEU A 352 17.76 0.76 -2.76
C LEU A 352 18.59 1.86 -2.12
N SER A 353 19.89 1.89 -2.38
CA SER A 353 20.76 2.96 -1.90
C SER A 353 20.60 4.23 -2.73
N SER A 354 20.13 4.14 -3.99
CA SER A 354 19.85 5.28 -4.87
C SER A 354 18.71 6.17 -4.36
N SER A 355 18.62 7.39 -4.89
CA SER A 355 17.52 8.32 -4.60
C SER A 355 16.37 8.19 -5.62
N PRO A 356 15.09 8.17 -5.19
CA PRO A 356 13.95 8.13 -6.10
C PRO A 356 13.77 9.41 -6.92
N SER A 357 14.43 10.53 -6.57
CA SER A 357 14.51 11.73 -7.41
C SER A 357 15.33 11.54 -8.69
N ARG A 358 16.03 10.40 -8.82
CA ARG A 358 16.90 10.05 -9.96
C ARG A 358 16.43 8.74 -10.61
N PRO A 359 15.22 8.69 -11.21
CA PRO A 359 14.55 7.45 -11.58
C PRO A 359 15.18 6.71 -12.77
N GLU A 360 16.17 7.27 -13.44
CA GLU A 360 16.83 6.62 -14.57
C GLU A 360 17.67 5.41 -14.13
N ARG A 361 18.12 5.37 -12.87
CA ARG A 361 19.00 4.31 -12.36
C ARG A 361 18.66 3.93 -10.94
N LEU A 362 18.74 2.64 -10.67
CA LEU A 362 18.63 2.06 -9.32
C LEU A 362 20.00 1.60 -8.85
N SER A 363 20.28 1.75 -7.56
CA SER A 363 21.50 1.18 -6.97
C SER A 363 21.18 0.36 -5.73
N ILE A 364 21.88 -0.77 -5.59
CA ILE A 364 21.98 -1.51 -4.33
C ILE A 364 23.45 -1.54 -3.92
N THR A 365 23.70 -1.46 -2.61
CA THR A 365 25.07 -1.52 -2.06
C THR A 365 25.20 -2.74 -1.18
N VAL A 366 26.02 -3.69 -1.60
CA VAL A 366 26.03 -5.06 -1.08
C VAL A 366 27.35 -5.33 -0.39
N LYS A 367 27.27 -5.65 0.90
CA LYS A 367 28.39 -6.18 1.69
C LYS A 367 28.48 -7.69 1.53
N ARG A 368 29.68 -8.24 1.37
CA ARG A 368 29.92 -9.69 1.49
C ARG A 368 29.62 -10.17 2.90
N VAL A 369 28.88 -11.25 2.99
CA VAL A 369 28.64 -11.96 4.26
C VAL A 369 29.36 -13.31 4.17
N GLU A 370 30.13 -13.67 5.18
CA GLU A 370 30.78 -14.98 5.27
C GLU A 370 29.71 -16.09 5.16
N GLY A 371 29.91 -17.05 4.28
CA GLY A 371 28.91 -18.10 3.98
C GLY A 371 27.64 -17.61 3.25
N GLY A 372 27.49 -16.31 2.98
CA GLY A 372 26.28 -15.76 2.36
C GLY A 372 26.17 -16.10 0.87
N ARG A 373 25.13 -16.86 0.48
CA ARG A 373 24.90 -17.31 -0.91
C ARG A 373 24.83 -16.16 -1.92
N ILE A 374 23.85 -15.25 -1.78
CA ILE A 374 23.60 -14.20 -2.79
C ILE A 374 24.65 -13.09 -2.75
N SER A 375 25.03 -12.61 -1.56
CA SER A 375 26.00 -11.52 -1.45
C SER A 375 27.34 -11.85 -2.09
N ASN A 376 27.83 -13.09 -1.92
CA ASN A 376 29.06 -13.53 -2.57
C ASN A 376 28.84 -13.75 -4.06
N TRP A 377 27.72 -14.40 -4.45
CA TRP A 377 27.41 -14.59 -5.86
C TRP A 377 27.38 -13.28 -6.65
N LEU A 378 26.76 -12.22 -6.12
CA LEU A 378 26.72 -10.89 -6.76
C LEU A 378 28.13 -10.33 -6.96
N HIS A 379 29.00 -10.45 -5.96
CA HIS A 379 30.38 -9.95 -6.08
C HIS A 379 31.24 -10.77 -7.05
N ASP A 380 31.03 -12.08 -7.10
CA ASP A 380 31.85 -13.02 -7.87
C ASP A 380 31.39 -13.18 -9.32
N ASN A 381 30.09 -13.02 -9.60
CA ASN A 381 29.49 -13.38 -10.88
C ASN A 381 28.87 -12.21 -11.62
N LEU A 382 28.24 -11.25 -10.94
CA LEU A 382 27.53 -10.16 -11.60
C LEU A 382 28.51 -9.13 -12.17
N LYS A 383 28.54 -8.99 -13.49
CA LYS A 383 29.44 -8.11 -14.23
C LYS A 383 28.69 -6.98 -14.92
N LEU A 384 29.46 -5.99 -15.38
CA LEU A 384 28.94 -4.91 -16.21
C LEU A 384 28.32 -5.49 -17.49
N GLY A 385 27.08 -5.10 -17.78
CA GLY A 385 26.30 -5.56 -18.93
C GLY A 385 25.40 -6.77 -18.66
N ASP A 386 25.55 -7.45 -17.52
CA ASP A 386 24.69 -8.58 -17.15
C ASP A 386 23.29 -8.10 -16.75
N SER A 387 22.31 -9.00 -16.89
CA SER A 387 20.94 -8.79 -16.46
C SER A 387 20.58 -9.69 -15.27
N ILE A 388 19.80 -9.15 -14.33
CA ILE A 388 19.17 -9.91 -13.25
C ILE A 388 17.69 -9.54 -13.14
N HIS A 389 16.89 -10.37 -12.47
CA HIS A 389 15.48 -10.06 -12.26
C HIS A 389 15.25 -9.53 -10.86
N ALA A 390 14.28 -8.61 -10.74
CA ALA A 390 13.81 -8.13 -9.45
C ALA A 390 12.31 -7.86 -9.48
N ARG A 391 11.69 -7.90 -8.30
CA ARG A 391 10.34 -7.37 -8.08
C ARG A 391 10.40 -5.90 -7.70
N ALA A 392 9.31 -5.20 -8.02
CA ALA A 392 9.13 -3.79 -7.75
C ALA A 392 9.42 -3.41 -6.28
N PRO A 393 9.80 -2.15 -6.02
CA PRO A 393 10.20 -1.70 -4.70
C PRO A 393 9.09 -1.86 -3.65
N ALA A 394 9.47 -2.20 -2.43
CA ALA A 394 8.55 -2.42 -1.30
C ALA A 394 9.22 -2.05 0.05
N GLY A 395 8.42 -2.08 1.12
CA GLY A 395 8.88 -1.87 2.50
C GLY A 395 8.36 -0.58 3.13
N ASP A 396 8.20 -0.61 4.45
CA ASP A 396 7.63 0.50 5.25
C ASP A 396 8.71 1.36 5.93
N PHE A 397 9.99 0.99 5.79
CA PHE A 397 11.11 1.74 6.35
C PHE A 397 11.53 2.89 5.42
N HIS A 398 10.81 3.99 5.46
CA HIS A 398 11.07 5.17 4.63
C HIS A 398 10.87 6.50 5.37
N CYS A 399 11.46 7.59 4.89
CA CYS A 399 11.42 8.88 5.58
C CYS A 399 10.04 9.57 5.58
N PHE A 400 9.04 9.02 4.86
CA PHE A 400 7.65 9.49 4.94
C PHE A 400 6.81 8.85 6.07
N ALA A 401 7.39 7.92 6.84
CA ALA A 401 6.71 7.31 7.97
C ALA A 401 6.41 8.31 9.11
N ALA A 402 7.08 9.46 9.12
CA ALA A 402 6.94 10.50 10.14
C ALA A 402 7.26 11.91 9.58
N PRO A 403 6.95 13.00 10.32
CA PRO A 403 7.36 14.36 9.97
C PRO A 403 8.89 14.47 9.80
N GLN A 404 9.34 15.22 8.79
CA GLN A 404 10.74 15.22 8.35
C GLN A 404 11.55 16.40 8.92
N ASP A 405 11.03 17.17 9.88
CA ASP A 405 11.65 18.42 10.35
C ASP A 405 13.02 18.22 11.03
N LYS A 406 13.14 17.16 11.84
CA LYS A 406 14.35 16.80 12.58
C LYS A 406 14.58 15.30 12.52
N ILE A 407 15.68 14.89 11.88
CA ILE A 407 15.93 13.48 11.59
C ILE A 407 17.25 13.04 12.22
N LEU A 408 17.27 11.83 12.79
CA LEU A 408 18.47 11.10 13.16
C LEU A 408 18.57 9.86 12.27
N LEU A 409 19.58 9.83 11.40
CA LEU A 409 19.91 8.67 10.57
C LEU A 409 21.05 7.89 11.25
N LEU A 410 20.73 6.84 11.99
CA LEU A 410 21.69 6.08 12.80
C LEU A 410 21.97 4.71 12.19
N SER A 411 23.20 4.48 11.74
CA SER A 411 23.52 3.24 11.02
C SER A 411 24.85 2.60 11.40
N ALA A 412 24.98 1.30 11.09
CA ALA A 412 26.23 0.57 11.21
C ALA A 412 26.47 -0.38 10.03
N GLY A 413 27.69 -0.36 9.48
CA GLY A 413 28.07 -1.22 8.34
C GLY A 413 27.12 -1.06 7.15
N SER A 414 26.65 -2.16 6.58
CA SER A 414 25.72 -2.12 5.43
C SER A 414 24.37 -1.48 5.75
N GLY A 415 23.99 -1.33 7.02
CA GLY A 415 22.76 -0.60 7.41
C GLY A 415 22.74 0.88 7.01
N ILE A 416 23.83 1.38 6.42
CA ILE A 416 23.91 2.71 5.83
C ILE A 416 23.04 2.87 4.57
N THR A 417 22.66 1.79 3.90
CA THR A 417 21.96 1.83 2.60
C THR A 417 20.62 2.58 2.61
N PRO A 418 19.68 2.33 3.53
CA PRO A 418 18.46 3.15 3.63
C PRO A 418 18.80 4.60 3.95
N MET A 419 19.78 4.84 4.82
CA MET A 419 20.19 6.20 5.21
C MET A 419 20.75 7.00 4.03
N LEU A 420 21.52 6.36 3.15
CA LEU A 420 22.02 6.97 1.91
C LEU A 420 20.87 7.35 0.97
N SER A 421 19.88 6.48 0.81
CA SER A 421 18.70 6.76 -0.02
C SER A 421 17.95 8.00 0.48
N MET A 422 17.69 8.04 1.80
CA MET A 422 17.04 9.17 2.48
C MET A 422 17.86 10.46 2.32
N LEU A 423 19.15 10.45 2.66
CA LEU A 423 19.98 11.66 2.57
C LEU A 423 20.12 12.18 1.14
N ARG A 424 20.34 11.29 0.15
CA ARG A 424 20.43 11.68 -1.27
C ARG A 424 19.13 12.35 -1.73
N TRP A 425 17.98 11.78 -1.35
CA TRP A 425 16.67 12.33 -1.71
C TRP A 425 16.41 13.70 -1.08
N MET A 426 16.65 13.84 0.23
CA MET A 426 16.45 15.12 0.93
C MET A 426 17.38 16.21 0.38
N THR A 427 18.62 15.85 0.04
CA THR A 427 19.60 16.77 -0.56
C THR A 427 19.19 17.18 -1.97
N ASP A 428 18.74 16.24 -2.80
CA ASP A 428 18.29 16.52 -4.18
C ASP A 428 17.10 17.47 -4.24
N LEU A 429 16.16 17.33 -3.29
CA LEU A 429 15.00 18.20 -3.18
C LEU A 429 15.25 19.49 -2.40
N GLN A 430 16.47 19.68 -1.87
CA GLN A 430 16.86 20.85 -1.09
C GLN A 430 15.91 21.10 0.10
N LEU A 431 15.57 20.03 0.82
CA LEU A 431 14.73 20.17 2.02
C LEU A 431 15.47 20.98 3.09
N ASP A 432 14.75 21.84 3.82
CA ASP A 432 15.30 22.66 4.92
C ASP A 432 15.10 21.99 6.29
N ASN A 433 15.38 20.69 6.38
CA ASN A 433 15.31 19.94 7.62
C ASN A 433 16.66 19.84 8.34
N ASP A 434 16.62 19.53 9.64
CA ASP A 434 17.78 19.37 10.51
C ASP A 434 18.14 17.89 10.64
N ILE A 435 19.27 17.48 10.05
CA ILE A 435 19.69 16.08 9.97
C ILE A 435 20.94 15.86 10.83
N VAL A 436 20.93 14.79 11.61
CA VAL A 436 22.15 14.19 12.17
C VAL A 436 22.32 12.81 11.55
N PHE A 437 23.41 12.61 10.82
CA PHE A 437 23.78 11.33 10.23
C PHE A 437 24.89 10.71 11.07
N PHE A 438 24.55 9.68 11.85
CA PHE A 438 25.48 8.98 12.73
C PHE A 438 25.80 7.60 12.16
N HIS A 439 27.07 7.34 11.85
CA HIS A 439 27.49 6.08 11.26
C HIS A 439 28.63 5.38 12.02
N SER A 440 28.45 4.08 12.28
CA SER A 440 29.44 3.22 12.94
C SER A 440 30.11 2.27 11.95
N ALA A 441 31.44 2.24 11.96
CA ALA A 441 32.26 1.32 11.16
C ALA A 441 33.41 0.70 12.00
N HIS A 442 34.17 -0.23 11.41
CA HIS A 442 35.35 -0.79 12.09
C HIS A 442 36.53 0.17 12.02
N THR A 443 36.98 0.48 10.83
CA THR A 443 38.06 1.43 10.53
C THR A 443 37.60 2.48 9.53
N GLU A 444 38.43 3.49 9.25
CA GLU A 444 38.12 4.46 8.19
C GLU A 444 37.96 3.82 6.80
N ALA A 445 38.70 2.75 6.52
CA ALA A 445 38.63 2.04 5.25
C ALA A 445 37.30 1.30 5.06
N ASP A 446 36.53 1.14 6.15
CA ASP A 446 35.22 0.50 6.16
C ASP A 446 34.06 1.52 6.07
N LEU A 447 34.36 2.82 5.95
CA LEU A 447 33.35 3.86 5.79
C LEU A 447 32.80 3.86 4.35
N ILE A 448 31.66 3.20 4.17
CA ILE A 448 30.93 3.14 2.91
C ILE A 448 30.51 4.56 2.47
N ALA A 449 30.75 4.91 1.21
CA ALA A 449 30.36 6.18 0.60
C ALA A 449 30.85 7.45 1.33
N ARG A 450 31.97 7.39 2.08
CA ARG A 450 32.46 8.51 2.91
C ARG A 450 32.56 9.85 2.17
N GLN A 451 33.29 9.89 1.06
CA GLN A 451 33.51 11.14 0.31
C GLN A 451 32.19 11.71 -0.22
N GLU A 452 31.25 10.83 -0.57
CA GLU A 452 29.93 11.20 -1.02
C GLU A 452 29.08 11.76 0.14
N LEU A 453 29.13 11.15 1.32
CA LEU A 453 28.44 11.67 2.52
C LEU A 453 28.93 13.07 2.88
N GLU A 454 30.26 13.28 2.90
CA GLU A 454 30.86 14.60 3.16
C GLU A 454 30.34 15.65 2.17
N LEU A 455 30.22 15.29 0.89
CA LEU A 455 29.66 16.16 -0.15
C LEU A 455 28.14 16.41 0.04
N LEU A 456 27.36 15.36 0.28
CA LEU A 456 25.91 15.46 0.48
C LEU A 456 25.58 16.33 1.70
N ALA A 457 26.29 16.14 2.81
CA ALA A 457 26.08 16.95 4.00
C ALA A 457 26.41 18.43 3.77
N ALA A 458 27.52 18.71 3.05
CA ALA A 458 27.87 20.06 2.65
C ALA A 458 26.84 20.69 1.70
N GLN A 459 26.31 19.91 0.74
CA GLN A 459 25.27 20.37 -0.19
C GLN A 459 23.93 20.65 0.51
N HIS A 460 23.56 19.82 1.47
CA HIS A 460 22.34 20.02 2.27
C HIS A 460 22.44 21.25 3.18
N GLY A 461 23.64 21.57 3.69
CA GLY A 461 23.89 22.74 4.55
C GLY A 461 23.38 22.64 5.99
N ARG A 462 22.54 21.65 6.31
CA ARG A 462 21.95 21.40 7.64
C ARG A 462 22.01 19.91 8.04
N CYS A 463 23.06 19.23 7.60
CA CYS A 463 23.33 17.84 7.94
C CYS A 463 24.65 17.75 8.73
N GLU A 464 24.56 17.30 9.98
CA GLU A 464 25.71 17.00 10.83
C GLU A 464 26.14 15.55 10.61
N LEU A 465 27.39 15.34 10.18
CA LEU A 465 27.97 14.01 10.04
C LEU A 465 28.74 13.62 11.31
N VAL A 466 28.39 12.47 11.87
CA VAL A 466 29.04 11.90 13.04
C VAL A 466 29.48 10.47 12.71
N TYR A 467 30.74 10.17 12.99
CA TYR A 467 31.29 8.83 12.83
C TYR A 467 31.74 8.26 14.17
N THR A 468 31.60 6.95 14.34
CA THR A 468 32.34 6.19 15.36
C THR A 468 33.06 5.01 14.74
N LEU A 469 34.32 4.80 15.15
CA LEU A 469 35.16 3.72 14.66
C LEU A 469 35.47 2.74 15.81
N THR A 470 35.04 1.49 15.66
CA THR A 470 35.22 0.47 16.71
C THR A 470 36.66 -0.05 16.82
N GLN A 471 37.48 0.16 15.79
CA GLN A 471 38.89 -0.22 15.69
C GLN A 471 39.78 0.96 15.24
N ALA A 472 39.47 2.16 15.75
CA ALA A 472 40.18 3.40 15.42
C ALA A 472 41.69 3.34 15.73
N LYS A 473 42.53 3.80 14.80
CA LYS A 473 43.99 3.94 14.95
C LYS A 473 44.39 5.39 15.30
N PRO A 474 45.62 5.63 15.77
CA PRO A 474 46.16 6.97 15.90
C PRO A 474 46.28 7.63 14.52
N GLY A 475 45.76 8.86 14.37
CA GLY A 475 45.77 9.58 13.10
C GLY A 475 44.45 9.48 12.31
N ASP A 476 43.56 8.57 12.69
CA ASP A 476 42.19 8.56 12.17
C ASP A 476 41.47 9.88 12.52
N LEU A 477 40.47 10.20 11.72
CA LEU A 477 39.49 11.28 11.81
C LEU A 477 39.13 11.58 13.26
N ARG A 478 38.83 12.85 13.50
CA ARG A 478 38.23 13.32 14.77
C ARG A 478 36.79 12.83 14.87
N SER A 479 36.65 11.54 15.08
CA SER A 479 35.42 10.77 15.23
C SER A 479 35.37 10.18 16.63
N PHE A 480 34.17 9.80 17.09
CA PHE A 480 34.05 8.98 18.28
C PHE A 480 34.80 7.65 18.11
N ARG A 481 35.16 7.02 19.24
CA ARG A 481 35.92 5.77 19.26
C ARG A 481 35.15 4.74 20.06
N GLY A 482 35.05 3.52 19.53
CA GLY A 482 34.40 2.40 20.18
C GLY A 482 32.98 2.13 19.69
N ARG A 483 32.33 1.16 20.36
CA ARG A 483 30.93 0.81 20.10
C ARG A 483 30.00 1.91 20.59
N LEU A 484 28.80 1.98 20.03
CA LEU A 484 27.79 2.96 20.40
C LEU A 484 27.55 2.97 21.92
N ASP A 485 27.72 4.13 22.54
CA ASP A 485 27.49 4.33 23.96
C ASP A 485 26.60 5.55 24.21
N ARG A 486 26.24 5.72 25.49
CA ARG A 486 25.37 6.81 25.94
C ARG A 486 25.95 8.19 25.62
N SER A 487 27.26 8.39 25.82
CA SER A 487 27.89 9.70 25.64
C SER A 487 27.87 10.16 24.19
N MET A 488 27.94 9.21 23.25
CA MET A 488 27.82 9.49 21.82
C MET A 488 26.42 10.00 21.44
N LEU A 489 25.36 9.39 21.99
CA LEU A 489 23.98 9.80 21.70
C LEU A 489 23.57 11.06 22.47
N GLU A 490 24.14 11.30 23.66
CA GLU A 490 23.98 12.57 24.40
C GLU A 490 24.54 13.78 23.62
N ALA A 491 25.50 13.57 22.72
CA ALA A 491 26.01 14.61 21.84
C ALA A 491 25.04 14.97 20.70
N VAL A 492 24.03 14.16 20.42
CA VAL A 492 23.02 14.45 19.39
C VAL A 492 22.08 15.55 19.88
N SER A 493 22.16 16.71 19.25
CA SER A 493 21.35 17.87 19.61
C SER A 493 19.84 17.59 19.50
N LYS A 494 19.06 18.03 20.50
CA LYS A 494 17.58 17.89 20.52
C LYS A 494 17.07 16.46 20.26
N LEU A 495 17.77 15.45 20.78
CA LEU A 495 17.50 14.03 20.52
C LEU A 495 16.02 13.63 20.68
N SER A 496 15.34 14.10 21.74
CA SER A 496 13.94 13.78 22.02
C SER A 496 12.94 14.31 20.98
N GLU A 497 13.33 15.29 20.17
CA GLU A 497 12.50 15.90 19.12
C GLU A 497 12.74 15.29 17.74
N ARG A 498 13.70 14.36 17.60
CA ARG A 498 14.08 13.77 16.32
C ARG A 498 13.24 12.54 15.98
N GLN A 499 13.03 12.29 14.69
CA GLN A 499 12.62 10.98 14.17
C GLN A 499 13.88 10.15 13.91
N ALA A 500 14.04 9.04 14.63
CA ALA A 500 15.25 8.21 14.58
C ALA A 500 15.03 6.98 13.70
N TYR A 501 15.76 6.93 12.58
CA TYR A 501 15.80 5.78 11.69
C TYR A 501 17.08 5.00 11.97
N VAL A 502 16.94 3.72 12.35
CA VAL A 502 18.04 2.89 12.84
C VAL A 502 18.19 1.63 11.99
N CYS A 503 19.38 1.37 11.46
CA CYS A 503 19.65 0.15 10.70
C CYS A 503 21.09 -0.33 10.87
N GLY A 504 21.28 -1.62 11.17
CA GLY A 504 22.60 -2.22 11.35
C GLY A 504 22.51 -3.64 11.92
N PRO A 505 23.63 -4.21 12.41
CA PRO A 505 23.62 -5.51 13.07
C PRO A 505 22.72 -5.51 14.32
N HIS A 506 22.08 -6.64 14.63
CA HIS A 506 21.15 -6.75 15.76
C HIS A 506 21.71 -6.23 17.10
N PRO A 507 22.96 -6.57 17.52
CA PRO A 507 23.51 -6.02 18.76
C PRO A 507 23.65 -4.49 18.76
N PHE A 508 23.87 -3.89 17.59
CA PHE A 508 23.93 -2.43 17.44
C PHE A 508 22.54 -1.79 17.57
N MET A 509 21.54 -2.34 16.87
CA MET A 509 20.17 -1.81 16.90
C MET A 509 19.53 -1.96 18.29
N ALA A 510 19.69 -3.12 18.93
CA ALA A 510 19.21 -3.34 20.30
C ALA A 510 19.82 -2.32 21.28
N ARG A 511 21.13 -2.06 21.16
CA ARG A 511 21.81 -1.06 21.99
C ARG A 511 21.36 0.37 21.66
N ALA A 512 21.16 0.69 20.39
CA ALA A 512 20.64 1.98 19.95
C ALA A 512 19.25 2.24 20.53
N LYS A 513 18.32 1.28 20.40
CA LYS A 513 16.96 1.38 20.96
C LYS A 513 16.99 1.64 22.46
N GLU A 514 17.72 0.81 23.21
CA GLU A 514 17.87 0.96 24.66
C GLU A 514 18.36 2.37 25.04
N LEU A 515 19.43 2.85 24.39
CA LEU A 515 20.01 4.15 24.70
C LEU A 515 19.13 5.32 24.30
N LEU A 516 18.51 5.29 23.11
CA LEU A 516 17.65 6.35 22.60
C LEU A 516 16.42 6.54 23.51
N LEU A 517 15.75 5.46 23.87
CA LEU A 517 14.61 5.49 24.79
C LEU A 517 15.04 5.98 26.18
N ALA A 518 16.18 5.49 26.70
CA ALA A 518 16.73 5.93 27.99
C ALA A 518 17.21 7.39 28.00
N LEU A 519 17.36 8.01 26.84
CA LEU A 519 17.68 9.43 26.66
C LEU A 519 16.45 10.29 26.34
N GLY A 520 15.25 9.69 26.35
CA GLY A 520 13.98 10.40 26.22
C GLY A 520 13.47 10.54 24.79
N LEU A 521 13.97 9.75 23.83
CA LEU A 521 13.32 9.61 22.53
C LEU A 521 11.95 8.93 22.74
N PRO A 522 10.83 9.51 22.26
CA PRO A 522 9.54 8.82 22.26
C PRO A 522 9.59 7.53 21.45
N GLU A 523 8.94 6.46 21.93
CA GLU A 523 8.91 5.18 21.21
C GLU A 523 8.27 5.32 19.82
N THR A 524 7.28 6.20 19.68
CA THR A 524 6.64 6.54 18.40
C THR A 524 7.56 7.26 17.40
N HIS A 525 8.75 7.71 17.83
CA HIS A 525 9.75 8.35 16.98
C HIS A 525 10.90 7.40 16.59
N TYR A 526 10.84 6.13 17.01
CA TYR A 526 11.86 5.14 16.72
C TYR A 526 11.41 4.21 15.59
N PHE A 527 12.18 4.18 14.50
CA PHE A 527 11.97 3.33 13.34
C PHE A 527 13.21 2.46 13.12
N GLU A 528 13.04 1.18 12.83
CA GLU A 528 14.17 0.28 12.54
C GLU A 528 13.93 -0.65 11.35
N GLU A 529 15.03 -1.05 10.72
CA GLU A 529 15.06 -2.12 9.72
C GLU A 529 16.25 -3.05 9.99
N SER A 530 15.99 -4.36 10.04
CA SER A 530 17.00 -5.39 10.31
C SER A 530 17.35 -6.18 9.05
N PHE A 531 18.65 -6.39 8.82
CA PHE A 531 19.16 -7.21 7.72
C PHE A 531 19.55 -8.61 8.20
N GLY A 532 19.00 -9.63 7.55
CA GLY A 532 19.42 -11.03 7.72
C GLY A 532 18.49 -11.91 8.56
N VAL A 533 18.75 -13.22 8.49
CA VAL A 533 18.15 -14.26 9.33
C VAL A 533 18.95 -14.30 10.63
N ARG A 534 18.27 -14.32 11.77
CA ARG A 534 18.92 -14.55 13.06
C ARG A 534 19.45 -15.99 13.08
N GLU A 535 20.74 -16.17 13.36
CA GLU A 535 21.24 -17.46 13.85
C GLU A 535 20.54 -17.71 15.19
N PHE A 536 19.63 -18.68 15.21
CA PHE A 536 19.11 -19.18 16.47
C PHE A 536 20.26 -19.89 17.17
N ASP A 537 20.49 -19.54 18.44
CA ASP A 537 21.39 -20.30 19.30
C ASP A 537 20.87 -21.74 19.30
N ASP A 538 21.62 -22.69 18.74
CA ASP A 538 21.37 -24.14 18.82
C ASP A 538 21.48 -24.68 20.26
N SER A 539 21.43 -23.80 21.26
CA SER A 539 21.70 -24.09 22.67
C SER A 539 20.45 -24.39 23.50
N SER A 540 19.30 -24.68 22.89
CA SER A 540 18.15 -25.27 23.59
C SER A 540 17.97 -26.71 23.15
N ASP A 541 18.16 -27.66 24.08
CA ASP A 541 17.81 -29.08 23.99
C ASP A 541 17.00 -29.46 22.74
N ALA A 542 17.69 -29.68 21.61
CA ALA A 542 17.04 -30.01 20.35
C ALA A 542 16.32 -31.35 20.54
N LYS A 543 14.99 -31.29 20.65
CA LYS A 543 14.16 -32.49 20.61
C LYS A 543 14.40 -33.16 19.25
N PRO A 544 14.42 -34.50 19.19
CA PRO A 544 14.66 -35.23 17.95
C PRO A 544 13.66 -34.80 16.89
N ASP A 545 14.15 -34.64 15.67
CA ASP A 545 13.36 -34.24 14.51
C ASP A 545 12.22 -35.24 14.27
N GLN A 546 10.98 -34.74 14.29
CA GLN A 546 9.79 -35.56 14.11
C GLN A 546 9.10 -35.20 12.79
N PRO A 547 8.68 -36.20 11.98
CA PRO A 547 7.89 -35.93 10.80
C PRO A 547 6.53 -35.36 11.21
N VAL A 548 6.11 -34.29 10.54
CA VAL A 548 4.80 -33.66 10.73
C VAL A 548 4.07 -33.55 9.40
N LYS A 549 2.75 -33.47 9.44
CA LYS A 549 1.92 -33.22 8.26
C LYS A 549 1.45 -31.78 8.28
N ILE A 550 1.75 -31.04 7.23
CA ILE A 550 1.38 -29.63 7.09
C ILE A 550 0.46 -29.51 5.88
N LEU A 551 -0.77 -29.05 6.11
CA LEU A 551 -1.69 -28.67 5.05
C LEU A 551 -1.70 -27.15 4.88
N PHE A 552 -1.16 -26.67 3.76
CA PHE A 552 -1.29 -25.28 3.31
C PHE A 552 -2.62 -25.16 2.54
N ASP A 553 -3.72 -25.09 3.27
CA ASP A 553 -5.09 -25.25 2.77
C ASP A 553 -5.45 -24.24 1.68
N SER A 554 -5.07 -22.97 1.86
CA SER A 554 -5.31 -21.92 0.85
C SER A 554 -4.53 -22.13 -0.47
N TRP A 555 -3.59 -23.06 -0.49
CA TRP A 555 -2.77 -23.39 -1.65
C TRP A 555 -2.98 -24.83 -2.14
N ASP A 556 -3.96 -25.57 -1.56
CA ASP A 556 -4.24 -26.98 -1.86
C ASP A 556 -2.96 -27.85 -1.87
N SER A 557 -2.05 -27.57 -0.92
CA SER A 557 -0.73 -28.20 -0.87
C SER A 557 -0.52 -28.91 0.46
N PHE A 558 -0.18 -30.18 0.37
CA PHE A 558 0.11 -31.06 1.50
C PHE A 558 1.58 -31.42 1.53
N VAL A 559 2.22 -31.27 2.69
CA VAL A 559 3.66 -31.48 2.88
C VAL A 559 3.91 -32.43 4.04
N GLU A 560 4.74 -33.44 3.80
CA GLU A 560 5.41 -34.18 4.87
C GLU A 560 6.64 -33.36 5.30
N GLY A 561 6.46 -32.65 6.40
CA GLY A 561 7.41 -31.69 6.96
C GLY A 561 8.16 -32.23 8.16
N ASP A 562 8.81 -31.31 8.87
CA ASP A 562 9.64 -31.58 10.03
C ASP A 562 9.44 -30.50 11.13
N THR A 563 9.90 -30.80 12.34
CA THR A 563 9.78 -29.89 13.50
C THR A 563 10.92 -28.87 13.61
N HIS A 564 11.91 -28.93 12.71
CA HIS A 564 13.13 -28.12 12.77
C HIS A 564 13.13 -26.93 11.79
N SER A 565 12.54 -27.11 10.62
CA SER A 565 12.41 -26.12 9.56
C SER A 565 11.26 -25.16 9.86
N THR A 566 11.42 -23.89 9.47
CA THR A 566 10.33 -22.91 9.60
C THR A 566 9.17 -23.25 8.66
N LEU A 567 7.96 -22.80 8.98
CA LEU A 567 6.80 -22.96 8.09
C LEU A 567 7.05 -22.39 6.69
N LEU A 568 7.76 -21.26 6.58
CA LEU A 568 8.08 -20.65 5.30
C LEU A 568 9.02 -21.53 4.46
N GLU A 569 10.08 -22.09 5.06
CA GLU A 569 11.00 -22.97 4.32
C GLU A 569 10.29 -24.23 3.80
N GLN A 570 9.37 -24.77 4.59
CA GLN A 570 8.57 -25.93 4.21
C GLN A 570 7.55 -25.58 3.12
N ALA A 571 6.95 -24.39 3.19
CA ALA A 571 6.08 -23.85 2.14
C ALA A 571 6.83 -23.68 0.81
N GLU A 572 8.02 -23.08 0.86
CA GLU A 572 8.85 -22.84 -0.33
C GLU A 572 9.27 -24.14 -1.02
N LYS A 573 9.70 -25.15 -0.25
CA LYS A 573 10.02 -26.48 -0.79
C LYS A 573 8.82 -27.14 -1.49
N ALA A 574 7.60 -26.82 -1.06
CA ALA A 574 6.36 -27.33 -1.62
C ALA A 574 5.76 -26.44 -2.73
N GLY A 575 6.46 -25.37 -3.15
CA GLY A 575 5.97 -24.43 -4.15
C GLY A 575 4.83 -23.52 -3.66
N VAL A 576 4.61 -23.45 -2.35
CA VAL A 576 3.60 -22.59 -1.72
C VAL A 576 4.13 -21.17 -1.60
N ALA A 577 3.51 -20.24 -2.32
CA ALA A 577 3.92 -18.85 -2.37
C ALA A 577 3.31 -18.04 -1.20
N ILE A 578 3.95 -18.10 -0.04
CA ILE A 578 3.66 -17.19 1.09
C ILE A 578 4.47 -15.89 0.87
N PRO A 579 3.87 -14.69 0.89
CA PRO A 579 4.63 -13.45 0.82
C PRO A 579 5.62 -13.36 1.99
N PHE A 580 6.84 -12.89 1.79
CA PHE A 580 7.79 -12.69 2.89
C PHE A 580 8.75 -11.54 2.58
N SER A 581 9.35 -10.95 3.63
CA SER A 581 10.41 -9.96 3.49
C SER A 581 11.60 -10.27 4.40
N CYS A 582 11.50 -10.00 5.70
CA CYS A 582 12.66 -10.06 6.61
C CYS A 582 13.19 -11.48 6.91
N ARG A 583 12.32 -12.50 6.81
CA ARG A 583 12.56 -13.87 7.29
C ARG A 583 13.05 -13.99 8.75
N GLY A 584 12.75 -12.98 9.57
CA GLY A 584 13.15 -12.91 10.97
C GLY A 584 12.01 -12.58 11.93
N GLY A 585 10.77 -12.54 11.45
CA GLY A 585 9.60 -12.30 12.29
C GLY A 585 9.31 -10.84 12.66
N PHE A 586 9.87 -9.86 11.93
CA PHE A 586 9.73 -8.43 12.26
C PHE A 586 8.84 -7.63 11.29
N CYS A 587 8.78 -8.03 10.02
CA CYS A 587 8.12 -7.24 8.98
C CYS A 587 6.63 -7.55 8.78
N GLY A 588 6.11 -8.60 9.41
CA GLY A 588 4.72 -9.03 9.24
C GLY A 588 4.37 -9.67 7.89
N SER A 589 5.21 -9.50 6.85
CA SER A 589 4.85 -9.93 5.48
C SER A 589 4.57 -11.42 5.35
N CYS A 590 5.23 -12.26 6.15
CA CYS A 590 5.06 -13.72 6.17
C CYS A 590 3.89 -14.19 7.04
N ARG A 591 2.93 -13.30 7.32
CA ARG A 591 1.74 -13.60 8.12
C ARG A 591 0.89 -14.65 7.42
N VAL A 592 0.58 -15.70 8.16
CA VAL A 592 -0.34 -16.77 7.81
C VAL A 592 -1.22 -17.07 9.01
N LYS A 593 -2.38 -17.66 8.78
CA LYS A 593 -3.28 -18.03 9.87
C LYS A 593 -3.13 -19.51 10.21
N LEU A 594 -2.99 -19.81 11.49
CA LEU A 594 -2.92 -21.17 12.00
C LEU A 594 -4.34 -21.65 12.34
N GLU A 595 -4.92 -22.49 11.47
CA GLU A 595 -6.29 -23.00 11.66
C GLU A 595 -6.32 -24.17 12.65
N SER A 596 -5.26 -24.97 12.70
CA SER A 596 -5.10 -26.04 13.70
C SER A 596 -3.64 -26.43 13.91
N GLY A 597 -3.37 -27.03 15.07
CA GLY A 597 -2.04 -27.47 15.49
C GLY A 597 -1.33 -26.44 16.37
N GLU A 598 -0.08 -26.71 16.73
CA GLU A 598 0.74 -25.83 17.57
C GLU A 598 2.09 -25.56 16.91
N VAL A 599 2.56 -24.33 17.05
CA VAL A 599 3.88 -23.91 16.60
C VAL A 599 4.76 -23.48 17.77
N GLU A 600 6.06 -23.65 17.62
CA GLU A 600 7.05 -22.90 18.38
C GLU A 600 7.24 -21.54 17.71
N VAL A 601 6.88 -20.48 18.42
CA VAL A 601 7.08 -19.11 17.96
C VAL A 601 8.51 -18.68 18.31
N LEU A 602 9.30 -18.37 17.29
CA LEU A 602 10.67 -17.92 17.47
C LEU A 602 10.77 -16.40 17.61
N GLN A 603 9.89 -15.66 16.93
CA GLN A 603 9.73 -14.21 16.97
C GLN A 603 8.39 -13.82 16.31
N ASP A 604 7.65 -12.90 16.91
CA ASP A 604 6.32 -12.45 16.47
C ASP A 604 6.14 -10.91 16.47
N ALA A 605 7.22 -10.15 16.63
CA ALA A 605 7.19 -8.68 16.68
C ALA A 605 6.54 -8.02 15.45
N GLY A 606 6.51 -8.71 14.30
CA GLY A 606 5.79 -8.28 13.10
C GLY A 606 4.28 -8.47 13.14
N LEU A 607 3.72 -8.93 14.27
CA LEU A 607 2.28 -9.09 14.50
C LEU A 607 1.82 -8.18 15.63
N SER A 608 0.65 -7.55 15.46
CA SER A 608 -0.03 -6.87 16.57
C SER A 608 -0.59 -7.87 17.57
N GLU A 609 -0.87 -7.43 18.79
CA GLU A 609 -1.54 -8.31 19.78
C GLU A 609 -2.91 -8.81 19.28
N GLN A 610 -3.63 -8.00 18.48
CA GLN A 610 -4.88 -8.42 17.85
C GLN A 610 -4.67 -9.51 16.80
N ASP A 611 -3.59 -9.46 16.01
CA ASP A 611 -3.25 -10.54 15.06
C ASP A 611 -3.00 -11.85 15.82
N LYS A 612 -2.27 -11.79 16.94
CA LYS A 612 -1.96 -12.97 17.77
C LYS A 612 -3.23 -13.59 18.36
N GLU A 613 -4.13 -12.77 18.88
CA GLU A 613 -5.44 -13.23 19.40
C GLU A 613 -6.31 -13.91 18.33
N GLN A 614 -6.15 -13.52 17.06
CA GLN A 614 -6.88 -14.10 15.92
C GLN A 614 -6.22 -15.36 15.34
N GLY A 615 -5.13 -15.83 15.94
CA GLY A 615 -4.43 -17.05 15.52
C GLY A 615 -3.46 -16.85 14.35
N TYR A 616 -3.02 -15.61 14.09
CA TYR A 616 -1.98 -15.36 13.09
C TYR A 616 -0.58 -15.69 13.62
N VAL A 617 0.24 -16.24 12.74
CA VAL A 617 1.65 -16.54 12.98
C VAL A 617 2.51 -16.05 11.81
N LEU A 618 3.81 -15.89 12.03
CA LEU A 618 4.76 -15.52 10.99
C LEU A 618 5.43 -16.77 10.46
N ALA A 619 5.08 -17.21 9.24
CA ALA A 619 5.57 -18.45 8.65
C ALA A 619 7.10 -18.55 8.67
N CYS A 620 7.77 -17.42 8.51
CA CYS A 620 9.22 -17.32 8.50
C CYS A 620 9.89 -17.36 9.88
N SER A 621 9.11 -17.40 10.96
CA SER A 621 9.61 -17.34 12.33
C SER A 621 8.78 -18.20 13.29
N CYS A 622 8.27 -19.32 12.78
CA CYS A 622 7.66 -20.36 13.60
C CYS A 622 7.95 -21.75 13.03
N ARG A 623 8.10 -22.72 13.93
CA ARG A 623 8.36 -24.14 13.63
C ARG A 623 7.18 -24.99 14.08
N PRO A 624 6.78 -26.05 13.34
CA PRO A 624 5.75 -26.96 13.80
C PRO A 624 6.15 -27.70 15.09
N LYS A 625 5.19 -27.91 15.99
CA LYS A 625 5.33 -28.87 17.12
C LYS A 625 4.62 -30.20 16.85
N GLY A 626 3.84 -30.29 15.77
CA GLY A 626 3.02 -31.43 15.36
C GLY A 626 2.34 -31.13 14.03
N ASP A 627 1.31 -31.90 13.67
CA ASP A 627 0.54 -31.69 12.43
C ASP A 627 -0.18 -30.33 12.45
N LEU A 628 -0.16 -29.63 11.31
CA LEU A 628 -0.68 -28.26 11.17
C LEU A 628 -1.63 -28.12 9.98
N VAL A 629 -2.58 -27.19 10.11
CA VAL A 629 -3.35 -26.63 9.00
C VAL A 629 -3.16 -25.12 8.99
N VAL A 630 -2.71 -24.58 7.85
CA VAL A 630 -2.32 -23.18 7.68
C VAL A 630 -3.06 -22.59 6.47
N THR A 631 -3.65 -21.41 6.63
CA THR A 631 -4.34 -20.65 5.58
C THR A 631 -3.65 -19.32 5.31
N GLN A 632 -3.93 -18.72 4.16
CA GLN A 632 -3.45 -17.40 3.80
C GLN A 632 -4.07 -16.34 4.72
N GLY A 633 -3.22 -15.45 5.25
CA GLY A 633 -3.59 -14.48 6.28
C GLY A 633 -3.77 -13.03 5.87
#